data_AF-A0A127K362-F1
#
_entry.id   AF-A0A127K362-F1
#
_cell.length_a   1.000
_cell.length_b   1.000
_cell.length_c   1.000
_cell.angle_alpha   90.00
_cell.angle_beta   90.00
_cell.angle_gamma   90.00
#
_symmetry.space_group_name_H-M   'P 1'
#
loop_
_entity.id
_entity.type
_entity.pdbx_description
1 polymer ?
#
loop_
_entity_poly.entity_id
_entity_poly.type
_entity_poly.pdbx_seq_one_letter_code
_entity_poly.pdbx_strand_id
1 'polypeptide(L)'
;MKPATALVVLATFPSLALAGNYAECILDVVPGVQNDPAAYAAHQVCLSKFPGGIQAVKQGSGRGFFAYDSGAECTLKKAGDTRSQSGAAMISASCRKLYDATQDLFDELGIDPNETPRR
;
A
#
# COMPACT_ATOMS: atom_id res chain seq x y z
N MET A 1 -24.52 54.03 1.92
CA MET A 1 -24.96 52.61 2.11
C MET A 1 -23.76 51.73 1.80
N LYS A 2 -23.25 50.95 2.77
CA LYS A 2 -21.99 50.19 2.66
C LYS A 2 -22.24 48.81 2.04
N PRO A 3 -21.39 48.32 1.12
CA PRO A 3 -21.53 46.98 0.55
C PRO A 3 -21.13 45.93 1.59
N ALA A 4 -22.02 44.95 1.81
CA ALA A 4 -21.72 43.78 2.62
C ALA A 4 -20.90 42.79 1.79
N THR A 5 -19.60 42.71 2.08
CA THR A 5 -18.69 41.72 1.49
C THR A 5 -19.01 40.35 2.11
N ALA A 6 -19.65 39.47 1.34
CA ALA A 6 -19.87 38.08 1.74
C ALA A 6 -18.56 37.30 1.65
N LEU A 7 -18.05 36.85 2.80
CA LEU A 7 -16.83 36.05 2.90
C LEU A 7 -17.19 34.56 2.73
N VAL A 8 -16.84 33.98 1.58
CA VAL A 8 -17.03 32.55 1.31
C VAL A 8 -15.84 31.79 1.91
N VAL A 9 -16.08 31.03 2.98
CA VAL A 9 -15.08 30.14 3.58
C VAL A 9 -15.15 28.78 2.88
N LEU A 10 -14.18 28.49 1.99
CA LEU A 10 -13.97 27.15 1.46
C LEU A 10 -13.33 26.29 2.55
N ALA A 11 -14.12 25.42 3.18
CA ALA A 11 -13.60 24.41 4.11
C ALA A 11 -12.87 23.31 3.32
N THR A 12 -11.55 23.38 3.24
CA THR A 12 -10.71 22.27 2.77
C THR A 12 -10.67 21.21 3.87
N PHE A 13 -11.55 20.22 3.80
CA PHE A 13 -11.43 19.03 4.65
C PHE A 13 -10.18 18.25 4.20
N PRO A 14 -9.16 18.06 5.05
CA PRO A 14 -8.10 17.12 4.74
C PRO A 14 -8.74 15.73 4.71
N SER A 15 -8.74 15.09 3.54
CA SER A 15 -9.10 13.68 3.43
C SER A 15 -8.09 12.89 4.26
N LEU A 16 -8.47 12.56 5.50
CA LEU A 16 -7.81 11.50 6.26
C LEU A 16 -7.97 10.24 5.43
N ALA A 17 -6.91 9.83 4.74
CA ALA A 17 -6.85 8.56 4.03
C ALA A 17 -6.97 7.45 5.08
N LEU A 18 -8.19 7.03 5.38
CA LEU A 18 -8.46 5.81 6.12
C LEU A 18 -8.04 4.65 5.21
N ALA A 19 -7.12 3.81 5.68
CA ALA A 19 -6.83 2.55 5.02
C ALA A 19 -8.14 1.84 4.63
N GLY A 20 -8.32 1.57 3.34
CA GLY A 20 -9.51 0.93 2.79
C GLY A 20 -9.43 -0.59 2.79
N ASN A 21 -8.25 -1.16 3.03
CA ASN A 21 -8.03 -2.60 3.07
C ASN A 21 -6.83 -3.00 3.96
N TYR A 22 -6.61 -4.31 4.10
CA TYR A 22 -5.54 -4.86 4.93
C TYR A 22 -4.14 -4.39 4.51
N ALA A 23 -3.83 -4.34 3.21
CA ALA A 23 -2.50 -3.96 2.72
C ALA A 23 -2.22 -2.49 3.02
N GLU A 24 -3.21 -1.61 2.80
CA GLU A 24 -3.08 -0.18 3.14
C GLU A 24 -2.89 0.01 4.65
N CYS A 25 -3.60 -0.76 5.49
CA CYS A 25 -3.40 -0.72 6.93
C CYS A 25 -1.95 -1.05 7.31
N ILE A 26 -1.37 -2.11 6.73
CA ILE A 26 0.03 -2.47 6.95
C ILE A 26 0.96 -1.34 6.55
N LEU A 27 0.73 -0.69 5.40
CA LEU A 27 1.54 0.43 4.93
C LEU A 27 1.41 1.71 5.77
N ASP A 28 0.37 1.81 6.60
CA ASP A 28 0.19 2.91 7.54
C ASP A 28 0.86 2.64 8.90
N VAL A 29 0.82 1.39 9.40
CA VAL A 29 1.20 1.10 10.81
C VAL A 29 2.53 0.37 10.98
N VAL A 30 3.03 -0.31 9.95
CA VAL A 30 4.26 -1.12 10.04
C VAL A 30 5.54 -0.32 9.75
N PRO A 31 5.57 0.73 8.90
CA PRO A 31 6.79 1.50 8.69
C PRO A 31 7.41 2.03 9.99
N GLY A 32 8.71 1.82 10.15
CA GLY A 32 9.47 2.25 11.34
C GLY A 32 9.38 1.29 12.53
N VAL A 33 8.73 0.13 12.37
CA VAL A 33 8.70 -0.90 13.41
C VAL A 33 10.08 -1.54 13.58
N GLN A 34 10.54 -1.58 14.83
CA GLN A 34 11.93 -1.92 15.15
C GLN A 34 12.20 -3.39 15.47
N ASN A 35 11.16 -4.19 15.71
CA ASN A 35 11.28 -5.59 16.10
C ASN A 35 10.04 -6.41 15.70
N ASP A 36 10.21 -7.72 15.58
CA ASP A 36 9.17 -8.61 15.06
C ASP A 36 7.93 -8.71 15.98
N PRO A 37 8.04 -8.73 17.33
CA PRO A 37 6.86 -8.68 18.19
C PRO A 37 5.94 -7.47 17.91
N ALA A 38 6.53 -6.29 17.70
CA ALA A 38 5.77 -5.10 17.31
C ALA A 38 5.15 -5.25 15.91
N ALA A 39 5.83 -5.90 14.96
CA ALA A 39 5.28 -6.18 13.63
C ALA A 39 4.10 -7.16 13.71
N TYR A 40 4.18 -8.18 14.56
CA TYR A 40 3.07 -9.10 14.83
C TYR A 40 1.88 -8.39 15.49
N ALA A 41 2.11 -7.48 16.42
CA ALA A 41 1.04 -6.68 17.02
C ALA A 41 0.35 -5.79 15.96
N ALA A 42 1.13 -5.13 15.10
CA ALA A 42 0.62 -4.35 13.98
C ALA A 42 -0.21 -5.22 13.01
N HIS A 43 0.27 -6.43 12.69
CA HIS A 43 -0.46 -7.41 11.90
C HIS A 43 -1.83 -7.74 12.52
N GLN A 44 -1.90 -8.00 13.84
CA GLN A 44 -3.16 -8.29 14.53
C GLN A 44 -4.11 -7.09 14.52
N VAL A 45 -3.59 -5.86 14.68
CA VAL A 45 -4.39 -4.64 14.54
C VAL A 45 -5.03 -4.58 13.15
N CYS A 46 -4.27 -4.83 12.09
CA CYS A 46 -4.81 -4.81 10.73
C CYS A 46 -5.77 -5.96 10.44
N LEU A 47 -5.51 -7.18 10.94
CA LEU A 47 -6.43 -8.30 10.80
C LEU A 47 -7.76 -8.07 11.51
N SER A 48 -7.75 -7.44 12.70
CA SER A 48 -8.98 -7.14 13.43
C SER A 48 -9.91 -6.20 12.66
N LYS A 49 -9.35 -5.30 11.85
CA LYS A 49 -10.08 -4.36 10.98
C LYS A 49 -10.45 -4.99 9.63
N PHE A 50 -9.57 -5.84 9.10
CA PHE A 50 -9.68 -6.44 7.78
C PHE A 50 -9.46 -7.97 7.90
N PRO A 51 -10.49 -8.72 8.32
CA PRO A 51 -10.35 -10.15 8.66
C PRO A 51 -10.00 -11.05 7.47
N GLY A 52 -10.26 -10.59 6.24
CA GLY A 52 -9.84 -11.29 5.01
C GLY A 52 -8.34 -11.23 4.72
N GLY A 53 -7.57 -10.45 5.50
CA GLY A 53 -6.12 -10.36 5.39
C GLY A 53 -5.64 -9.88 4.02
N ILE A 54 -4.40 -10.24 3.68
CA ILE A 54 -3.78 -9.87 2.40
C ILE A 54 -4.44 -10.58 1.21
N GLN A 55 -5.08 -11.72 1.44
CA GLN A 55 -5.73 -12.52 0.41
C GLN A 55 -6.99 -11.84 -0.14
N ALA A 56 -7.71 -11.09 0.70
CA ALA A 56 -8.88 -10.32 0.29
C ALA A 56 -8.53 -9.03 -0.48
N VAL A 57 -7.26 -8.62 -0.51
CA VAL A 57 -6.81 -7.44 -1.25
C VAL A 57 -6.68 -7.81 -2.73
N LYS A 58 -7.41 -7.10 -3.60
CA LYS A 58 -7.30 -7.29 -5.05
C LYS A 58 -5.92 -6.87 -5.54
N GLN A 59 -5.29 -7.72 -6.35
CA GLN A 59 -3.99 -7.44 -6.97
C GLN A 59 -4.06 -6.16 -7.81
N GLY A 60 -3.07 -5.27 -7.67
CA GLY A 60 -2.99 -4.02 -8.43
C GLY A 60 -4.00 -2.95 -8.02
N SER A 61 -4.74 -3.13 -6.92
CA SER A 61 -5.81 -2.21 -6.49
C SER A 61 -5.33 -0.82 -6.05
N GLY A 62 -4.04 -0.65 -5.76
CA GLY A 62 -3.45 0.64 -5.42
C GLY A 62 -2.93 1.43 -6.63
N ARG A 63 -2.97 0.86 -7.84
CA ARG A 63 -2.45 1.52 -9.05
C ARG A 63 -3.34 2.71 -9.45
N GLY A 64 -2.73 3.76 -9.98
CA GLY A 64 -3.42 4.99 -10.40
C GLY A 64 -2.45 6.07 -10.86
N PHE A 65 -2.97 7.24 -11.25
CA PHE A 65 -2.16 8.33 -11.83
C PHE A 65 -1.13 8.95 -10.87
N PHE A 66 -1.38 8.85 -9.56
CA PHE A 66 -0.48 9.35 -8.49
C PHE A 66 0.05 8.23 -7.59
N ALA A 67 0.02 6.99 -8.06
CA ALA A 67 0.48 5.82 -7.32
C ALA A 67 1.98 5.56 -7.54
N TYR A 68 2.55 4.64 -6.77
CA TYR A 68 3.87 4.07 -7.07
C TYR A 68 3.83 3.29 -8.38
N ASP A 69 4.94 3.31 -9.13
CA ASP A 69 5.07 2.62 -10.41
C ASP A 69 5.09 1.09 -10.24
N SER A 70 5.65 0.62 -9.12
CA SER A 70 5.74 -0.80 -8.78
C SER A 70 5.72 -1.06 -7.27
N GLY A 71 5.46 -2.31 -6.89
CA GLY A 71 5.61 -2.75 -5.52
C GLY A 71 7.04 -2.65 -5.02
N ALA A 72 8.05 -2.73 -5.91
CA ALA A 72 9.46 -2.56 -5.56
C ALA A 72 9.74 -1.15 -5.05
N GLU A 73 9.27 -0.15 -5.80
CA GLU A 73 9.42 1.26 -5.48
C GLU A 73 8.71 1.61 -4.17
N CYS A 74 7.45 1.16 -4.02
CA CYS A 74 6.70 1.28 -2.78
C CYS A 74 7.46 0.68 -1.60
N THR A 75 8.00 -0.54 -1.76
CA THR A 75 8.74 -1.23 -0.69
C THR A 75 9.99 -0.46 -0.30
N LEU A 76 10.78 -0.02 -1.28
CA LEU A 76 11.98 0.78 -1.04
C LEU A 76 11.64 2.05 -0.25
N LYS A 77 10.54 2.71 -0.60
CA LYS A 77 10.12 3.95 0.06
C LYS A 77 9.56 3.74 1.47
N LYS A 78 8.79 2.67 1.69
CA LYS A 78 8.03 2.44 2.93
C LYS A 78 8.78 1.58 3.95
N ALA A 79 9.60 0.64 3.51
CA ALA A 79 10.33 -0.27 4.39
C ALA A 79 11.71 0.25 4.82
N GLY A 80 12.23 1.31 4.19
CA GLY A 80 13.62 1.77 4.38
C GLY A 80 14.04 2.01 5.84
N ASP A 81 13.11 2.47 6.68
CA ASP A 81 13.37 2.76 8.10
C ASP A 81 12.88 1.64 9.05
N THR A 82 12.42 0.51 8.52
CA THR A 82 11.85 -0.60 9.31
C THR A 82 12.93 -1.64 9.61
N ARG A 83 13.34 -1.77 10.88
CA ARG A 83 14.38 -2.74 11.30
C ARG A 83 13.84 -4.16 11.45
N SER A 84 12.55 -4.34 11.73
CA SER A 84 11.93 -5.66 11.82
C SER A 84 11.94 -6.36 10.46
N GLN A 85 12.48 -7.57 10.40
CA GLN A 85 12.48 -8.37 9.17
C GLN A 85 11.06 -8.82 8.82
N SER A 86 10.27 -9.23 9.82
CA SER A 86 8.86 -9.55 9.61
C SER A 86 8.06 -8.34 9.14
N GLY A 87 8.28 -7.16 9.74
CA GLY A 87 7.64 -5.92 9.34
C GLY A 87 8.00 -5.50 7.91
N ALA A 88 9.28 -5.52 7.55
CA ALA A 88 9.73 -5.24 6.19
C ALA A 88 9.12 -6.22 5.17
N ALA A 89 9.02 -7.50 5.52
CA ALA A 89 8.36 -8.51 4.68
C ALA A 89 6.86 -8.23 4.49
N MET A 90 6.15 -7.83 5.55
CA MET A 90 4.73 -7.45 5.48
C MET A 90 4.52 -6.20 4.59
N ILE A 91 5.38 -5.19 4.72
CA ILE A 91 5.37 -3.99 3.86
C ILE A 91 5.59 -4.41 2.41
N SER A 92 6.60 -5.25 2.15
CA SER A 92 6.91 -5.74 0.80
C SER A 92 5.73 -6.48 0.19
N ALA A 93 5.14 -7.44 0.89
CA ALA A 93 3.98 -8.19 0.41
C ALA A 93 2.79 -7.27 0.10
N SER A 94 2.54 -6.28 0.97
CA SER A 94 1.44 -5.32 0.80
C SER A 94 1.66 -4.39 -0.40
N CYS A 95 2.87 -3.85 -0.55
CA CYS A 95 3.26 -3.05 -1.70
C CYS A 95 3.11 -3.84 -3.01
N ARG A 96 3.59 -5.09 -3.05
CA ARG A 96 3.47 -5.97 -4.22
C ARG A 96 2.01 -6.26 -4.55
N LYS A 97 1.18 -6.50 -3.53
CA LYS A 97 -0.25 -6.73 -3.72
C LYS A 97 -0.95 -5.51 -4.31
N LEU A 98 -0.60 -4.31 -3.86
CA LEU A 98 -1.25 -3.07 -4.29
C LEU A 98 -0.76 -2.55 -5.64
N TYR A 99 0.53 -2.68 -5.96
CA TYR A 99 1.15 -1.93 -7.06
C TYR A 99 1.73 -2.79 -8.17
N ASP A 100 1.97 -4.09 -7.98
CA ASP A 100 2.38 -4.94 -9.11
C ASP A 100 1.17 -5.27 -9.99
N ALA A 101 1.42 -5.36 -11.29
CA ALA A 101 0.41 -5.75 -12.27
C ALA A 101 -0.11 -7.18 -11.98
N THR A 102 -1.34 -7.45 -12.40
CA THR A 102 -1.88 -8.81 -12.41
C THR A 102 -1.09 -9.65 -13.40
N GLN A 103 -0.57 -10.80 -12.95
CA GLN A 103 0.09 -11.79 -13.81
C GLN A 103 -0.85 -12.30 -14.91
N ASP A 104 -2.17 -12.19 -14.72
CA ASP A 104 -3.20 -12.52 -15.72
C ASP A 104 -2.91 -11.93 -17.11
N LEU A 105 -2.31 -10.74 -17.20
CA LEU A 105 -1.94 -10.16 -18.50
C LEU A 105 -0.74 -10.89 -19.15
N PHE A 106 0.24 -11.32 -18.37
CA PHE A 106 1.40 -12.07 -18.87
C PHE A 106 1.02 -13.52 -19.20
N ASP A 107 0.16 -14.14 -18.38
CA ASP A 107 -0.40 -15.47 -18.61
C ASP A 107 -1.30 -15.48 -19.86
N GLU A 108 -2.13 -14.45 -20.06
CA GLU A 108 -2.98 -14.30 -21.25
C GLU A 108 -2.18 -14.00 -22.52
N LEU A 109 -1.06 -13.28 -22.41
CA LEU A 109 -0.13 -13.01 -23.51
C LEU A 109 0.92 -14.10 -23.72
N GLY A 110 0.95 -15.14 -22.87
CA GLY A 110 1.92 -16.24 -22.93
C GLY A 110 3.38 -15.80 -22.76
N ILE A 111 3.63 -14.73 -22.01
CA ILE A 111 4.98 -14.18 -21.78
C ILE A 111 5.44 -14.60 -20.38
N ASP A 112 6.46 -15.47 -20.29
CA ASP A 112 7.08 -15.82 -19.01
C ASP A 112 8.00 -14.67 -18.53
N PRO A 113 7.66 -13.96 -17.43
CA PRO A 113 8.48 -12.86 -16.93
C PRO A 113 9.82 -13.32 -16.30
N ASN A 114 10.03 -14.63 -16.12
CA ASN A 114 11.29 -15.23 -15.67
C ASN A 114 12.10 -15.88 -16.80
N GLU A 115 11.66 -15.80 -18.06
CA GLU A 115 12.46 -16.29 -19.18
C GLU A 115 13.69 -15.38 -19.35
N THR A 116 14.83 -15.88 -18.88
CA THR A 116 16.13 -15.22 -19.07
C THR A 116 16.44 -15.24 -20.57
N PRO A 117 16.83 -14.12 -21.22
CA PRO A 117 17.17 -14.14 -22.64
C PRO A 117 18.27 -15.18 -22.88
N ARG A 118 17.95 -16.27 -23.58
CA ARG A 118 18.95 -17.26 -23.98
C ARG A 118 19.88 -16.57 -24.97
N ARG A 119 21.08 -16.22 -24.49
CA ARG A 119 22.23 -15.88 -25.35
C ARG A 119 22.66 -17.10 -26.14
#